data_AF-A0A964M5N0-F1
#
_entry.id   AF-A0A964M5N0-F1
#
_cell.length_a   1.000
_cell.length_b   1.000
_cell.length_c   1.000
_cell.angle_alpha   90.00
_cell.angle_beta   90.00
_cell.angle_gamma   90.00
#
_symmetry.space_group_name_H-M   'P 1'
#
loop_
_entity.id
_entity.type
_entity.pdbx_description
1 polymer ?
#
loop_
_entity_poly.entity_id
_entity_poly.type
_entity_poly.pdbx_seq_one_letter_code
_entity_poly.pdbx_strand_id
1 'polypeptide(L)'
;MSAGDAPPVRVALPRGDLRTPLAERLAAVGFVAEGYGEGSRTYRFDVNGRPGVVVRVFSDADIPIQVALGQYDLGIASRTWIDELLVRYRHESIVPLRPLDLGGERLQVAGTPGARLDALAAAGTVRVATEYSNLAQHYLNHLRVPEYRLYEVWAQAEAWPPDDADLAIATDTAIAAEGLEPLGQVHAGGVWLIGNREALARRDLSAALEPLLALPRGSLESGIVQPEALARVPRSRVQRVMPPRETFRIAVPDGHAQRHTVAALAAAGIAFDGYGEGQALRRPTSTIEGVEVKTIRPQDMPRAVALGRFDLALTGRDWLAAQLATFPSAPVVELCDLVRSKYRLGAVVSEDLPVETIEEAVAYWRRDDPQRPIRLVSEYAALADDYARDRHLGRYRVIPISGASEGFVPEDAEILIEGTETGDTLRANRLRMIDVIMESTNCAIGAPERPPGRRGTLRDEFVERLRAAGARDDA
;
A
#
# COMPACT_ATOMS: atom_id res chain seq x y z
N MET A 1 11.50 28.46 32.15
CA MET A 1 10.83 27.22 31.69
C MET A 1 11.49 26.08 32.45
N SER A 2 10.74 25.34 33.28
CA SER A 2 11.28 24.18 34.01
C SER A 2 11.52 23.04 33.02
N ALA A 3 12.37 22.09 33.37
CA ALA A 3 12.72 20.92 32.54
C ALA A 3 11.54 19.96 32.23
N GLY A 4 10.29 20.31 32.60
CA GLY A 4 9.09 19.50 32.38
C GLY A 4 8.22 19.94 31.18
N ASP A 5 8.66 20.92 30.39
CA ASP A 5 7.83 21.58 29.35
C ASP A 5 8.33 21.32 27.91
N ALA A 6 9.37 20.50 27.74
CA ALA A 6 9.88 20.15 26.41
C ALA A 6 8.97 19.08 25.77
N PRO A 7 8.59 19.23 24.48
CA PRO A 7 7.82 18.21 23.80
C PRO A 7 8.57 16.87 23.79
N PRO A 8 7.87 15.73 23.90
CA PRO A 8 8.51 14.43 23.94
C PRO A 8 9.25 14.14 22.63
N VAL A 9 10.31 13.33 22.71
CA VAL A 9 11.01 12.77 21.55
C VAL A 9 10.13 11.70 20.92
N ARG A 10 9.80 11.85 19.65
CA ARG A 10 8.91 10.95 18.92
C ARG A 10 9.72 10.02 18.03
N VAL A 11 9.55 8.71 18.21
CA VAL A 11 10.27 7.67 17.49
C VAL A 11 9.28 6.79 16.71
N ALA A 12 9.49 6.68 15.40
CA ALA A 12 8.71 5.84 14.51
C ALA A 12 9.38 4.46 14.33
N LEU A 13 8.66 3.38 14.59
CA LEU A 13 9.13 2.00 14.46
C LEU A 13 8.30 1.21 13.43
N PRO A 14 8.88 0.21 12.75
CA PRO A 14 8.21 -0.55 11.70
C PRO A 14 7.28 -1.63 12.26
N ARG A 15 6.14 -1.85 11.59
CA ARG A 15 5.34 -3.07 11.75
C ARG A 15 5.85 -4.19 10.83
N GLY A 16 5.19 -5.35 10.91
CA GLY A 16 5.46 -6.48 10.01
C GLY A 16 6.75 -7.21 10.35
N ASP A 17 7.47 -7.67 9.33
CA ASP A 17 8.59 -8.61 9.48
C ASP A 17 9.77 -8.05 10.27
N LEU A 18 9.95 -6.72 10.28
CA LEU A 18 10.99 -6.05 11.06
C LEU A 18 10.64 -5.94 12.56
N ARG A 19 9.36 -6.11 12.94
CA ARG A 19 8.86 -5.81 14.29
C ARG A 19 9.54 -6.67 15.35
N THR A 20 9.46 -7.99 15.21
CA THR A 20 10.02 -8.97 16.15
C THR A 20 11.53 -8.87 16.30
N PRO A 21 12.34 -8.93 15.21
CA PRO A 21 13.79 -8.84 15.35
C PRO A 21 14.23 -7.49 15.93
N LEU A 22 13.56 -6.39 15.58
CA LEU A 22 13.86 -5.09 16.17
C LEU A 22 13.51 -5.03 17.66
N ALA A 23 12.37 -5.58 18.07
CA ALA A 23 11.95 -5.60 19.48
C ALA A 23 12.99 -6.28 20.38
N GLU A 24 13.54 -7.42 19.94
CA GLU A 24 14.61 -8.12 20.66
C GLU A 24 15.86 -7.26 20.83
N ARG A 25 16.29 -6.58 19.76
CA ARG A 25 17.49 -5.72 19.80
C ARG A 25 17.29 -4.45 20.62
N LEU A 26 16.09 -3.88 20.58
CA LEU A 26 15.71 -2.73 21.40
C LEU A 26 15.70 -3.09 22.90
N ALA A 27 15.19 -4.26 23.26
CA ALA A 27 15.23 -4.76 24.63
C ALA A 27 16.67 -4.92 25.14
N ALA A 28 17.58 -5.40 24.30
CA ALA A 28 19.00 -5.58 24.66
C ALA A 28 19.73 -4.26 24.98
N VAL A 29 19.24 -3.12 24.49
CA VAL A 29 19.80 -1.78 24.79
C VAL A 29 18.95 -0.98 25.80
N GLY A 30 17.99 -1.64 26.46
CA GLY A 30 17.12 -1.00 27.44
C GLY A 30 16.18 0.05 26.84
N PHE A 31 15.80 -0.11 25.57
CA PHE A 31 14.78 0.70 24.91
C PHE A 31 13.50 -0.14 24.76
N VAL A 32 12.78 -0.37 25.85
CA VAL A 32 11.61 -1.25 25.84
C VAL A 32 10.34 -0.43 25.64
N ALA A 33 9.77 -0.50 24.43
CA ALA A 33 8.42 -0.01 24.14
C ALA A 33 7.41 -1.11 24.52
N GLU A 34 6.73 -0.96 25.65
CA GLU A 34 5.81 -1.99 26.19
C GLU A 34 4.72 -2.33 25.18
N GLY A 35 4.51 -3.60 24.83
CA GLY A 35 3.49 -4.01 23.84
C GLY A 35 3.95 -3.98 22.37
N TYR A 36 5.11 -3.40 22.06
CA TYR A 36 5.68 -3.46 20.70
C TYR A 36 6.05 -4.90 20.32
N GLY A 37 6.62 -5.72 21.20
CA GLY A 37 7.00 -7.10 20.86
C GLY A 37 5.85 -8.11 20.79
N GLU A 38 4.69 -7.79 21.36
CA GLU A 38 3.65 -8.79 21.70
C GLU A 38 2.50 -8.86 20.69
N GLY A 39 2.62 -8.22 19.53
CA GLY A 39 1.54 -8.17 18.55
C GLY A 39 0.33 -7.32 19.00
N SER A 40 0.52 -6.44 19.98
CA SER A 40 -0.53 -5.52 20.46
C SER A 40 -1.17 -4.73 19.31
N ARG A 41 -2.50 -4.54 19.42
CA ARG A 41 -3.29 -3.66 18.54
C ARG A 41 -3.15 -2.18 18.92
N THR A 42 -2.48 -1.87 20.03
CA THR A 42 -2.16 -0.50 20.43
C THR A 42 -0.96 -0.01 19.62
N TYR A 43 -1.04 1.21 19.09
CA TYR A 43 0.02 1.81 18.26
C TYR A 43 0.89 2.83 18.99
N ARG A 44 0.63 3.04 20.29
CA ARG A 44 1.35 3.97 21.16
C ARG A 44 1.97 3.21 22.33
N PHE A 45 3.25 3.44 22.57
CA PHE A 45 3.98 2.78 23.65
C PHE A 45 4.82 3.78 24.42
N ASP A 46 4.71 3.73 25.75
CA ASP A 46 5.65 4.39 26.63
C ASP A 46 6.93 3.54 26.69
N VAL A 47 8.08 4.22 26.74
CA VAL A 47 9.37 3.54 26.82
C VAL A 47 9.77 3.41 28.28
N ASN A 48 9.93 2.17 28.73
CA ASN A 48 10.23 1.88 30.13
C ASN A 48 11.48 2.63 30.60
N GLY A 49 11.36 3.33 31.73
CA GLY A 49 12.44 4.13 32.33
C GLY A 49 12.82 5.41 31.58
N ARG A 50 12.06 5.83 30.55
CA ARG A 50 12.36 7.02 29.73
C ARG A 50 11.16 7.96 29.60
N PRO A 51 10.84 8.74 30.65
CA PRO A 51 9.81 9.77 30.56
C PRO A 51 10.20 10.79 29.48
N GLY A 52 9.27 11.11 28.59
CA GLY A 52 9.50 12.06 27.49
C GLY A 52 9.95 11.43 26.17
N VAL A 53 9.92 10.11 26.02
CA VAL A 53 10.04 9.42 24.72
C VAL A 53 8.71 8.75 24.39
N VAL A 54 8.20 8.99 23.18
CA VAL A 54 6.98 8.36 22.67
C VAL A 54 7.33 7.54 21.44
N VAL A 55 6.91 6.28 21.44
CA VAL A 55 7.09 5.37 20.31
C VAL A 55 5.76 5.13 19.63
N ARG A 56 5.77 5.17 18.30
CA ARG A 56 4.65 4.77 17.45
C ARG A 56 5.06 3.85 16.33
N VAL A 57 4.10 3.04 15.88
CA VAL A 57 4.33 2.00 14.89
C VAL A 57 3.65 2.34 13.58
N PHE A 58 4.39 2.22 12.48
CA PHE A 58 3.95 2.56 11.14
C PHE A 58 4.24 1.43 10.16
N SER A 59 3.64 1.50 8.97
CA SER A 59 4.17 0.77 7.82
C SER A 59 5.60 1.23 7.53
N ASP A 60 6.44 0.34 7.02
CA ASP A 60 7.84 0.67 6.72
C ASP A 60 7.96 1.79 5.66
N ALA A 61 6.99 1.88 4.74
CA ALA A 61 6.89 2.92 3.72
C ALA A 61 6.54 4.30 4.30
N ASP A 62 5.77 4.35 5.39
CA ASP A 62 5.31 5.61 5.98
C ASP A 62 6.38 6.26 6.88
N ILE A 63 7.28 5.47 7.49
CA ILE A 63 8.27 5.99 8.45
C ILE A 63 9.17 7.09 7.85
N PRO A 64 9.77 6.92 6.65
CA PRO A 64 10.56 7.98 6.04
C PRO A 64 9.74 9.27 5.82
N ILE A 65 8.48 9.14 5.40
CA ILE A 65 7.57 10.29 5.17
C ILE A 65 7.32 11.03 6.49
N GLN A 66 6.97 10.28 7.55
CA GLN A 66 6.69 10.81 8.88
C GLN A 66 7.91 11.57 9.48
N VAL A 67 9.11 11.04 9.28
CA VAL A 67 10.36 11.70 9.70
C VAL A 67 10.67 12.91 8.81
N ALA A 68 10.49 12.82 7.49
CA ALA A 68 10.72 13.92 6.57
C ALA A 68 9.83 15.14 6.89
N LEU A 69 8.55 14.90 7.18
CA LEU A 69 7.57 15.93 7.54
C LEU A 69 7.79 16.54 8.94
N GLY A 70 8.71 16.01 9.74
CA GLY A 70 8.96 16.46 11.11
C GLY A 70 7.86 16.07 12.11
N GLN A 71 6.95 15.17 11.72
CA GLN A 71 5.96 14.57 12.62
C GLN A 71 6.67 13.64 13.62
N TYR A 72 7.80 13.05 13.21
CA TYR A 72 8.67 12.23 14.05
C TYR A 72 10.10 12.73 14.00
N ASP A 73 10.78 12.60 15.13
CA ASP A 73 12.14 13.11 15.30
C ASP A 73 13.17 12.06 14.84
N LEU A 74 12.88 10.79 15.10
CA LEU A 74 13.69 9.64 14.74
C LEU A 74 12.81 8.54 14.14
N GLY A 75 13.39 7.68 13.31
CA GLY A 75 12.72 6.51 12.77
C GLY A 75 13.67 5.36 12.46
N ILE A 76 13.16 4.13 12.49
CA ILE A 76 13.87 2.96 11.98
C ILE A 76 13.07 2.41 10.81
N ALA A 77 13.67 2.33 9.62
CA ALA A 77 13.00 1.86 8.41
C ALA A 77 13.97 1.12 7.49
N SER A 78 13.44 0.33 6.55
CA SER A 78 14.29 -0.21 5.49
C SER A 78 14.90 0.90 4.65
N ARG A 79 16.14 0.67 4.24
CA ARG A 79 16.88 1.57 3.36
C ARG A 79 16.19 1.72 2.01
N THR A 80 15.52 0.67 1.56
CA THR A 80 14.76 0.66 0.30
C THR A 80 13.66 1.73 0.32
N TRP A 81 12.84 1.82 1.37
CA TRP A 81 11.80 2.86 1.46
C TRP A 81 12.36 4.26 1.71
N ILE A 82 13.49 4.37 2.42
CA ILE A 82 14.20 5.65 2.57
C ILE A 82 14.66 6.17 1.20
N ASP A 83 15.32 5.33 0.40
CA ASP A 83 15.84 5.71 -0.91
C ASP A 83 14.69 5.87 -1.93
N GLU A 84 13.60 5.10 -1.82
CA GLU A 84 12.37 5.29 -2.63
C GLU A 84 11.81 6.71 -2.48
N LEU A 85 11.80 7.26 -1.26
CA LEU A 85 11.40 8.64 -1.03
C LEU A 85 12.46 9.63 -1.56
N LEU A 86 13.73 9.44 -1.20
CA LEU A 86 14.80 10.40 -1.46
C LEU A 86 15.22 10.50 -2.94
N VAL A 87 15.00 9.45 -3.74
CA VAL A 87 15.22 9.50 -5.19
C VAL A 87 14.36 10.58 -5.85
N ARG A 88 13.10 10.68 -5.42
CA ARG A 88 12.15 11.68 -5.92
C ARG A 88 12.27 13.01 -5.18
N TYR A 89 12.43 12.98 -3.86
CA TYR A 89 12.44 14.18 -3.01
C TYR A 89 13.80 14.34 -2.31
N ARG A 90 14.83 14.69 -3.10
CA ARG A 90 16.25 14.74 -2.67
C ARG A 90 16.54 15.73 -1.53
N HIS A 91 15.67 16.69 -1.31
CA HIS A 91 15.83 17.76 -0.32
C HIS A 91 14.96 17.59 0.92
N GLU A 92 14.35 16.41 1.09
CA GLU A 92 13.59 16.12 2.31
C GLU A 92 14.46 16.17 3.57
N SER A 93 13.80 16.46 4.69
CA SER A 93 14.47 16.67 5.97
C SER A 93 14.87 15.36 6.65
N ILE A 94 15.39 14.38 5.92
CA ILE A 94 15.91 13.11 6.46
C ILE A 94 17.43 13.17 6.54
N VAL A 95 17.98 12.68 7.66
CA VAL A 95 19.40 12.42 7.87
C VAL A 95 19.56 10.92 8.16
N PRO A 96 20.19 10.14 7.26
CA PRO A 96 20.58 8.77 7.56
C PRO A 96 21.66 8.76 8.65
N LEU A 97 21.36 8.18 9.81
CA LEU A 97 22.26 8.22 10.97
C LEU A 97 23.17 6.99 11.03
N ARG A 98 22.59 5.79 10.93
CA ARG A 98 23.34 4.55 11.09
C ARG A 98 22.63 3.32 10.51
N PRO A 99 23.33 2.41 9.80
CA PRO A 99 22.79 1.09 9.46
C PRO A 99 22.71 0.19 10.70
N LEU A 100 21.64 -0.59 10.79
CA LEU A 100 21.35 -1.50 11.89
C LEU A 100 21.45 -2.96 11.44
N ASP A 101 21.96 -3.83 12.31
CA ASP A 101 22.08 -5.26 12.05
C ASP A 101 20.73 -5.98 12.29
N LEU A 102 19.81 -5.74 11.37
CA LEU A 102 18.44 -6.27 11.37
C LEU A 102 18.11 -7.01 10.07
N GLY A 103 19.13 -7.28 9.24
CA GLY A 103 18.95 -7.78 7.89
C GLY A 103 18.34 -6.72 6.96
N GLY A 104 17.62 -7.19 5.95
CA GLY A 104 16.96 -6.36 4.95
C GLY A 104 17.08 -7.00 3.58
N GLU A 105 15.96 -7.08 2.87
CA GLU A 105 15.91 -7.77 1.58
C GLU A 105 16.48 -6.91 0.46
N ARG A 106 17.12 -7.59 -0.50
CA ARG A 106 17.63 -6.93 -1.71
C ARG A 106 16.47 -6.72 -2.65
N LEU A 107 16.47 -5.57 -3.34
CA LEU A 107 15.52 -5.32 -4.41
C LEU A 107 16.19 -5.69 -5.73
N GLN A 108 15.52 -6.52 -6.52
CA GLN A 108 16.01 -7.01 -7.80
C GLN A 108 14.99 -6.75 -8.89
N VAL A 109 15.49 -6.61 -10.12
CA VAL A 109 14.65 -6.72 -11.32
C VAL A 109 14.69 -8.17 -11.77
N ALA A 110 13.53 -8.77 -12.00
CA ALA A 110 13.41 -10.16 -12.40
C ALA A 110 12.38 -10.36 -13.52
N GLY A 111 12.57 -11.40 -14.31
CA GLY A 111 11.65 -11.83 -15.37
C GLY A 111 11.47 -13.34 -15.34
N THR A 112 10.66 -13.88 -16.24
CA THR A 112 10.52 -15.33 -16.38
C THR A 112 11.85 -15.98 -16.77
N PRO A 113 12.04 -17.28 -16.47
CA PRO A 113 13.27 -17.98 -16.84
C PRO A 113 13.69 -17.77 -18.30
N GLY A 114 14.95 -17.39 -18.52
CA GLY A 114 15.50 -17.07 -19.84
C GLY A 114 15.17 -15.67 -20.37
N ALA A 115 14.46 -14.83 -19.63
CA ALA A 115 14.25 -13.42 -19.98
C ALA A 115 15.58 -12.66 -20.02
N ARG A 116 15.66 -11.66 -20.91
CA ARG A 116 16.85 -10.79 -21.03
C ARG A 116 16.44 -9.34 -21.17
N LEU A 117 17.03 -8.47 -20.33
CA LEU A 117 16.71 -7.03 -20.33
C LEU A 117 16.97 -6.36 -21.67
N ASP A 118 18.08 -6.67 -22.34
CA ASP A 118 18.43 -6.11 -23.64
C ASP A 118 17.46 -6.53 -24.75
N ALA A 119 17.07 -7.81 -24.76
CA ALA A 119 16.09 -8.33 -25.71
C ALA A 119 14.70 -7.72 -25.49
N LEU A 120 14.25 -7.61 -24.24
CA LEU A 120 12.98 -6.97 -23.89
C LEU A 120 12.98 -5.49 -24.29
N ALA A 121 14.04 -4.76 -23.98
CA ALA A 121 14.19 -3.35 -24.34
C ALA A 121 14.24 -3.13 -25.86
N ALA A 122 14.79 -4.08 -26.63
CA ALA A 122 14.81 -4.04 -28.09
C ALA A 122 13.46 -4.41 -28.73
N ALA A 123 12.61 -5.17 -28.02
CA ALA A 123 11.33 -5.66 -28.52
C ALA A 123 10.19 -4.61 -28.46
N GLY A 124 10.39 -3.48 -27.76
CA GLY A 124 9.42 -2.39 -27.66
C GLY A 124 9.24 -1.90 -26.23
N THR A 125 8.00 -1.56 -25.86
CA THR A 125 7.66 -1.10 -24.51
C THR A 125 7.86 -2.22 -23.48
N VAL A 126 8.78 -2.02 -22.53
CA VAL A 126 8.98 -2.94 -21.41
C VAL A 126 7.94 -2.69 -20.33
N ARG A 127 7.17 -3.70 -19.95
CA ARG A 127 6.15 -3.62 -18.89
C ARG A 127 6.77 -4.05 -17.56
N VAL A 128 6.78 -3.19 -16.55
CA VAL A 128 7.40 -3.48 -15.25
C VAL A 128 6.40 -3.28 -14.13
N ALA A 129 6.13 -4.31 -13.33
CA ALA A 129 5.34 -4.21 -12.11
C ALA A 129 6.23 -3.94 -10.89
N THR A 130 5.82 -3.06 -9.99
CA THR A 130 6.58 -2.75 -8.76
C THR A 130 5.75 -1.98 -7.74
N GLU A 131 6.13 -2.09 -6.47
CA GLU A 131 5.72 -1.20 -5.37
C GLU A 131 6.65 0.01 -5.23
N TYR A 132 7.82 -0.02 -5.87
CA TYR A 132 8.92 0.94 -5.71
C TYR A 132 9.07 1.80 -6.97
N SER A 133 8.03 2.58 -7.29
CA SER A 133 7.91 3.32 -8.55
C SER A 133 9.09 4.26 -8.84
N ASN A 134 9.59 4.97 -7.82
CA ASN A 134 10.68 5.93 -7.98
C ASN A 134 12.03 5.21 -8.22
N LEU A 135 12.32 4.15 -7.45
CA LEU A 135 13.51 3.32 -7.63
C LEU A 135 13.48 2.59 -8.98
N ALA A 136 12.33 2.06 -9.38
CA ALA A 136 12.16 1.41 -10.68
C ALA A 136 12.42 2.37 -11.83
N GLN A 137 11.82 3.56 -11.79
CA GLN A 137 12.06 4.61 -12.77
C GLN A 137 13.54 5.02 -12.80
N HIS A 138 14.15 5.24 -11.64
CA HIS A 138 15.58 5.55 -11.52
C HIS A 138 16.43 4.47 -12.18
N TYR A 139 16.19 3.21 -11.86
CA TYR A 139 16.94 2.06 -12.38
C TYR A 139 16.80 1.90 -13.90
N LEU A 140 15.57 1.93 -14.43
CA LEU A 140 15.31 1.80 -15.88
C LEU A 140 15.90 2.96 -16.69
N ASN A 141 15.91 4.17 -16.13
CA ASN A 141 16.55 5.33 -16.74
C ASN A 141 18.08 5.16 -16.83
N HIS A 142 18.73 4.61 -15.80
CA HIS A 142 20.17 4.33 -15.81
C HIS A 142 20.54 3.18 -16.75
N LEU A 143 19.69 2.15 -16.84
CA LEU A 143 19.78 1.12 -17.88
C LEU A 143 19.60 1.66 -19.30
N ARG A 144 19.04 2.87 -19.45
CA ARG A 144 18.67 3.50 -20.72
C ARG A 144 17.66 2.67 -21.52
N VAL A 145 16.69 2.06 -20.83
CA VAL A 145 15.57 1.39 -21.49
C VAL A 145 14.80 2.42 -22.33
N PRO A 146 14.69 2.26 -23.67
CA PRO A 146 14.15 3.31 -24.54
C PRO A 146 12.69 3.63 -24.27
N GLU A 147 11.90 2.62 -23.93
CA GLU A 147 10.46 2.75 -23.67
C GLU A 147 10.03 1.73 -22.62
N TYR A 148 9.40 2.20 -21.54
CA TYR A 148 8.85 1.34 -20.51
C TYR A 148 7.52 1.89 -19.99
N ARG A 149 6.71 0.98 -19.42
CA ARG A 149 5.50 1.31 -18.68
C ARG A 149 5.59 0.67 -17.30
N LEU A 150 5.53 1.52 -16.28
CA LEU A 150 5.43 1.09 -14.89
C LEU A 150 3.97 0.78 -14.54
N TYR A 151 3.76 -0.36 -13.92
CA TYR A 151 2.54 -0.75 -13.24
C TYR A 151 2.84 -0.69 -11.76
N GLU A 152 2.45 0.44 -11.17
CA GLU A 152 2.42 0.59 -9.73
C GLU A 152 1.34 -0.33 -9.18
N VAL A 153 1.76 -1.26 -8.35
CA VAL A 153 0.91 -2.25 -7.69
C VAL A 153 1.01 -2.05 -6.19
N TRP A 154 -0.04 -2.40 -5.47
CA TRP A 154 -0.07 -2.28 -4.02
C TRP A 154 0.80 -3.30 -3.31
N ALA A 155 0.91 -4.50 -3.88
CA ALA A 155 1.77 -5.56 -3.38
C ALA A 155 2.04 -6.60 -4.47
N GLN A 156 2.96 -7.52 -4.20
CA GLN A 156 3.13 -8.76 -4.96
C GLN A 156 3.42 -8.52 -6.45
N ALA A 157 4.32 -7.58 -6.75
CA ALA A 157 4.72 -7.27 -8.12
C ALA A 157 5.22 -8.49 -8.90
N GLU A 158 5.85 -9.45 -8.22
CA GLU A 158 6.32 -10.72 -8.75
C GLU A 158 5.21 -11.60 -9.37
N ALA A 159 3.94 -11.40 -8.97
CA ALA A 159 2.81 -12.15 -9.50
C ALA A 159 2.37 -11.67 -10.91
N TRP A 160 2.93 -10.56 -11.39
CA TRP A 160 2.50 -9.93 -12.64
C TRP A 160 3.13 -10.52 -13.91
N PRO A 161 4.43 -10.85 -13.93
CA PRO A 161 5.04 -11.55 -15.06
C PRO A 161 4.56 -12.99 -15.27
N PRO A 162 4.54 -13.48 -16.52
CA PRO A 162 4.78 -12.76 -17.79
C PRO A 162 3.52 -12.10 -18.39
N ASP A 163 2.35 -12.41 -17.84
CA ASP A 163 1.05 -12.16 -18.47
C ASP A 163 0.78 -10.66 -18.58
N ASP A 164 0.94 -9.95 -17.45
CA ASP A 164 0.54 -8.55 -17.31
C ASP A 164 1.74 -7.60 -17.28
N ALA A 165 2.91 -8.12 -16.91
CA ALA A 165 4.20 -7.42 -16.97
C ALA A 165 5.26 -8.31 -17.62
N ASP A 166 6.31 -7.71 -18.17
CA ASP A 166 7.48 -8.46 -18.65
C ASP A 166 8.48 -8.68 -17.50
N LEU A 167 8.53 -7.74 -16.55
CA LEU A 167 9.43 -7.74 -15.41
C LEU A 167 8.70 -7.38 -14.12
N ALA A 168 9.23 -7.85 -13.00
CA ALA A 168 8.89 -7.38 -11.66
C ALA A 168 10.13 -6.75 -11.02
N ILE A 169 9.94 -5.67 -10.26
CA ILE A 169 10.93 -5.18 -9.30
C ILE A 169 10.37 -5.45 -7.90
N ALA A 170 10.95 -6.45 -7.24
CA ALA A 170 10.48 -7.01 -5.97
C ALA A 170 11.68 -7.53 -5.15
N THR A 171 11.40 -8.01 -3.95
CA THR A 171 12.42 -8.56 -3.05
C THR A 171 12.92 -9.92 -3.55
N ASP A 172 14.14 -10.29 -3.16
CA ASP A 172 14.76 -11.56 -3.58
C ASP A 172 13.95 -12.79 -3.15
N THR A 173 13.34 -12.76 -1.95
CA THR A 173 12.43 -13.81 -1.48
C THR A 173 11.15 -13.90 -2.31
N ALA A 174 10.54 -12.75 -2.63
CA ALA A 174 9.34 -12.69 -3.47
C ALA A 174 9.60 -13.23 -4.88
N ILE A 175 10.73 -12.81 -5.49
CA ILE A 175 11.18 -13.29 -6.80
C ILE A 175 11.37 -14.81 -6.80
N ALA A 176 12.07 -15.34 -5.78
CA ALA A 176 12.31 -16.77 -5.65
C ALA A 176 11.01 -17.56 -5.46
N ALA A 177 10.05 -17.03 -4.71
CA ALA A 177 8.75 -17.66 -4.49
C ALA A 177 7.92 -17.82 -5.77
N GLU A 178 8.19 -17.02 -6.80
CA GLU A 178 7.54 -17.09 -8.12
C GLU A 178 8.35 -17.85 -9.18
N GLY A 179 9.55 -18.32 -8.85
CA GLY A 179 10.45 -18.90 -9.83
C GLY A 179 10.85 -17.92 -10.94
N LEU A 180 10.85 -16.61 -10.65
CA LEU A 180 11.41 -15.60 -11.54
C LEU A 180 12.94 -15.61 -11.42
N GLU A 181 13.62 -15.28 -12.52
CA GLU A 181 15.08 -15.18 -12.56
C GLU A 181 15.51 -13.72 -12.39
N PRO A 182 16.42 -13.43 -11.44
CA PRO A 182 16.96 -12.09 -11.29
C PRO A 182 17.84 -11.72 -12.48
N LEU A 183 17.56 -10.55 -13.06
CA LEU A 183 18.27 -9.99 -14.21
C LEU A 183 19.23 -8.86 -13.82
N GLY A 184 19.09 -8.35 -12.60
CA GLY A 184 19.92 -7.28 -12.06
C GLY A 184 19.48 -6.86 -10.66
N GLN A 185 20.38 -6.20 -9.95
CA GLN A 185 20.10 -5.67 -8.61
C GLN A 185 19.74 -4.19 -8.70
N VAL A 186 18.64 -3.80 -8.07
CA VAL A 186 18.14 -2.42 -8.00
C VAL A 186 18.60 -1.76 -6.70
N HIS A 187 18.57 -2.50 -5.59
CA HIS A 187 18.90 -1.99 -4.26
C HIS A 187 19.51 -3.09 -3.37
N ALA A 188 20.49 -2.74 -2.54
CA ALA A 188 21.21 -3.67 -1.67
C ALA A 188 20.53 -3.96 -0.31
N GLY A 189 19.35 -3.38 -0.08
CA GLY A 189 18.57 -3.61 1.13
C GLY A 189 19.16 -2.92 2.35
N GLY A 190 18.92 -3.48 3.53
CA GLY A 190 19.37 -2.97 4.83
C GLY A 190 18.31 -2.17 5.59
N VAL A 191 18.55 -1.97 6.89
CA VAL A 191 17.68 -1.21 7.80
C VAL A 191 18.49 -0.09 8.45
N TRP A 192 17.91 1.10 8.55
CA TRP A 192 18.61 2.30 9.01
C TRP A 192 17.85 3.02 10.11
N LEU A 193 18.61 3.52 11.08
CA LEU A 193 18.19 4.61 11.93
C LEU A 193 18.31 5.92 11.15
N ILE A 194 17.21 6.67 11.09
CA ILE A 194 17.11 7.99 10.45
C ILE A 194 16.64 9.03 11.47
N GLY A 195 16.93 10.29 11.20
CA GLY A 195 16.42 11.40 12.00
C GLY A 195 16.01 12.59 11.15
N ASN A 196 15.08 13.39 11.69
CA ASN A 196 14.68 14.63 11.06
C ASN A 196 15.79 15.68 11.20
N ARG A 197 16.18 16.31 10.09
CA ARG A 197 17.27 17.28 10.02
C ARG A 197 17.09 18.47 10.98
N GLU A 198 15.87 19.01 11.05
CA GLU A 198 15.56 20.15 11.90
C GLU A 198 15.52 19.75 13.38
N ALA A 199 14.90 18.62 13.69
CA ALA A 199 14.86 18.08 15.05
C ALA A 199 16.29 17.84 15.59
N LEU A 200 17.16 17.20 14.81
CA LEU A 200 18.56 16.98 15.17
C LEU A 200 19.34 18.27 15.40
N ALA A 201 18.98 19.36 14.72
CA ALA A 201 19.65 20.65 14.84
C ALA A 201 19.15 21.49 16.03
N ARG A 202 17.91 21.29 16.48
CA ARG A 202 17.22 22.21 17.40
C ARG A 202 16.78 21.58 18.73
N ARG A 203 16.68 20.26 18.81
CA ARG A 203 16.11 19.55 19.97
C ARG A 203 17.16 18.66 20.64
N ASP A 204 17.02 18.49 21.94
CA ASP A 204 17.73 17.43 22.66
C ASP A 204 17.01 16.10 22.42
N LEU A 205 17.66 15.20 21.67
CA LEU A 205 17.16 13.88 21.34
C LEU A 205 17.89 12.76 22.10
N SER A 206 18.81 13.10 23.02
CA SER A 206 19.70 12.16 23.71
C SER A 206 18.95 10.99 24.36
N ALA A 207 17.82 11.29 25.00
CA ALA A 207 16.96 10.33 25.68
C ALA A 207 16.50 9.15 24.79
N ALA A 208 16.41 9.33 23.47
CA ALA A 208 16.13 8.25 22.54
C ALA A 208 17.35 7.89 21.67
N LEU A 209 18.14 8.86 21.25
CA LEU A 209 19.22 8.65 20.29
C LEU A 209 20.38 7.83 20.86
N GLU A 210 20.75 8.02 22.13
CA GLU A 210 21.83 7.27 22.77
C GLU A 210 21.62 5.74 22.76
N PRO A 211 20.50 5.19 23.28
CA PRO A 211 20.26 3.75 23.23
C PRO A 211 20.09 3.24 21.78
N LEU A 212 19.46 4.01 20.90
CA LEU A 212 19.28 3.61 19.50
C LEU A 212 20.61 3.53 18.74
N LEU A 213 21.57 4.40 19.04
CA LEU A 213 22.93 4.33 18.50
C LEU A 213 23.76 3.18 19.09
N ALA A 214 23.37 2.66 20.25
CA ALA A 214 23.98 1.48 20.86
C ALA A 214 23.53 0.16 20.19
N LEU A 215 22.50 0.19 19.33
CA LEU A 215 22.08 -0.98 18.57
C LEU A 215 23.24 -1.53 17.71
N PRO A 216 23.29 -2.87 17.52
CA PRO A 216 24.27 -3.52 16.65
C PRO A 216 24.30 -2.89 15.26
N ARG A 217 25.52 -2.59 14.78
CA ARG A 217 25.73 -1.90 13.50
C ARG A 217 25.64 -2.88 12.33
N GLY A 218 24.80 -2.54 11.36
CA GLY A 218 24.69 -3.29 10.10
C GLY A 218 25.77 -2.92 9.07
N SER A 219 25.71 -3.57 7.91
CA SER A 219 26.61 -3.28 6.79
C SER A 219 26.43 -1.86 6.25
N LEU A 220 27.54 -1.23 5.83
CA LEU A 220 27.53 0.05 5.09
C LEU A 220 27.27 -0.15 3.59
N GLU A 221 27.36 -1.37 3.07
CA GLU A 221 27.15 -1.72 1.67
C GLU A 221 25.65 -1.83 1.31
N SER A 222 24.84 -0.92 1.85
CA SER A 222 23.39 -0.81 1.62
C SER A 222 23.07 0.41 0.76
N GLY A 223 22.03 0.35 -0.06
CA GLY A 223 21.57 1.48 -0.87
C GLY A 223 21.30 1.14 -2.33
N ILE A 224 21.07 2.18 -3.13
CA ILE A 224 20.81 2.08 -4.57
C ILE A 224 22.01 1.48 -5.30
N VAL A 225 21.74 0.46 -6.14
CA VAL A 225 22.73 -0.11 -7.05
C VAL A 225 22.57 0.52 -8.42
N GLN A 226 23.65 1.14 -8.92
CA GLN A 226 23.64 1.76 -10.24
C GLN A 226 23.94 0.72 -11.32
N PRO A 227 23.02 0.46 -12.26
CA PRO A 227 23.27 -0.49 -13.33
C PRO A 227 24.16 0.11 -14.42
N GLU A 228 24.88 -0.76 -15.13
CA GLU A 228 25.49 -0.39 -16.40
C GLU A 228 24.42 -0.26 -17.49
N ALA A 229 24.54 0.76 -18.34
CA ALA A 229 23.60 0.98 -19.43
C ALA A 229 23.60 -0.19 -20.42
N LEU A 230 22.41 -0.57 -20.91
CA LEU A 230 22.28 -1.65 -21.90
C LEU A 230 23.00 -1.27 -23.21
N ALA A 231 23.86 -2.17 -23.68
CA ALA A 231 24.61 -1.96 -24.91
C ALA A 231 23.71 -2.09 -26.15
N ARG A 232 23.68 -1.05 -27.00
CA ARG A 232 23.07 -1.07 -28.35
C ARG A 232 21.62 -1.58 -28.41
N VAL A 233 20.71 -0.96 -27.66
CA VAL A 233 19.26 -1.14 -27.88
C VAL A 233 18.82 -0.25 -29.06
N PRO A 234 18.32 -0.80 -30.18
CA PRO A 234 17.79 0.02 -31.27
C PRO A 234 16.67 0.93 -30.75
N ARG A 235 16.70 2.22 -31.09
CA ARG A 235 15.63 3.17 -30.74
C ARG A 235 14.39 3.05 -31.64
N SER A 236 14.17 1.88 -32.24
CA SER A 236 13.00 1.68 -33.08
C SER A 236 11.75 1.66 -32.20
N ARG A 237 10.80 2.56 -32.47
CA ARG A 237 9.43 2.49 -31.95
C ARG A 237 8.69 1.29 -32.55
N VAL A 238 9.17 0.08 -32.28
CA VAL A 238 8.39 -1.12 -32.53
C VAL A 238 7.32 -1.12 -31.45
N GLN A 239 6.11 -0.70 -31.80
CA GLN A 239 4.96 -0.98 -30.97
C GLN A 239 4.76 -2.49 -30.98
N ARG A 240 4.94 -3.12 -29.82
CA ARG A 240 4.60 -4.52 -29.62
C ARG A 240 3.09 -4.65 -29.76
N VAL A 241 2.62 -5.04 -30.95
CA VAL A 241 1.21 -5.39 -31.16
C VAL A 241 0.97 -6.68 -30.40
N MET A 242 0.32 -6.57 -29.24
CA MET A 242 -0.15 -7.77 -28.56
C MET A 242 -1.28 -8.38 -29.39
N PRO A 243 -1.24 -9.69 -29.68
CA PRO A 243 -2.36 -10.34 -30.33
C PRO A 243 -3.63 -10.13 -29.49
N PRO A 244 -4.79 -9.94 -30.12
CA PRO A 244 -6.04 -9.82 -29.40
C PRO A 244 -6.25 -11.07 -28.54
N ARG A 245 -6.58 -10.88 -27.26
CA ARG A 245 -6.84 -11.98 -26.33
C ARG A 245 -8.16 -12.67 -26.70
N GLU A 246 -8.11 -13.99 -26.83
CA GLU A 246 -9.29 -14.83 -27.09
C GLU A 246 -9.95 -15.33 -25.80
N THR A 247 -9.19 -15.45 -24.71
CA THR A 247 -9.65 -15.92 -23.40
C THR A 247 -10.34 -14.82 -22.57
N PHE A 248 -11.32 -15.23 -21.77
CA PHE A 248 -11.97 -14.38 -20.78
C PHE A 248 -11.14 -14.38 -19.50
N ARG A 249 -10.66 -13.21 -19.09
CA ARG A 249 -9.83 -13.08 -17.87
C ARG A 249 -10.63 -12.50 -16.71
N ILE A 250 -10.64 -13.22 -15.59
CA ILE A 250 -11.26 -12.79 -14.34
C ILE A 250 -10.20 -12.61 -13.25
N ALA A 251 -10.23 -11.47 -12.57
CA ALA A 251 -9.45 -11.23 -11.36
C ALA A 251 -10.28 -11.51 -10.09
N VAL A 252 -9.69 -12.23 -9.14
CA VAL A 252 -10.28 -12.54 -7.83
C VAL A 252 -9.37 -12.07 -6.70
N PRO A 253 -9.90 -11.68 -5.52
CA PRO A 253 -9.12 -11.03 -4.49
C PRO A 253 -8.41 -12.02 -3.59
N ASP A 254 -7.22 -11.67 -3.11
CA ASP A 254 -6.62 -12.31 -1.94
C ASP A 254 -7.03 -11.59 -0.64
N GLY A 255 -6.51 -12.08 0.49
CA GLY A 255 -6.67 -11.41 1.79
C GLY A 255 -8.09 -11.45 2.34
N HIS A 256 -8.49 -10.40 3.05
CA HIS A 256 -9.77 -10.37 3.78
C HIS A 256 -11.00 -10.53 2.87
N ALA A 257 -10.95 -10.00 1.65
CA ALA A 257 -12.05 -10.06 0.69
C ALA A 257 -12.23 -11.46 0.06
N GLN A 258 -11.22 -12.33 0.17
CA GLN A 258 -11.21 -13.67 -0.44
C GLN A 258 -12.37 -14.53 0.03
N ARG A 259 -12.58 -14.67 1.35
CA ARG A 259 -13.66 -15.53 1.91
C ARG A 259 -15.04 -15.14 1.40
N HIS A 260 -15.31 -13.84 1.32
CA HIS A 260 -16.60 -13.33 0.84
C HIS A 260 -16.78 -13.56 -0.66
N THR A 261 -15.69 -13.48 -1.42
CA THR A 261 -15.70 -13.72 -2.87
C THR A 261 -15.84 -15.20 -3.20
N VAL A 262 -15.17 -16.08 -2.45
CA VAL A 262 -15.34 -17.54 -2.55
C VAL A 262 -16.81 -17.92 -2.30
N ALA A 263 -17.43 -17.36 -1.25
CA ALA A 263 -18.84 -17.59 -0.96
C ALA A 263 -19.77 -17.10 -2.09
N ALA A 264 -19.50 -15.91 -2.65
CA ALA A 264 -20.27 -15.37 -3.78
C ALA A 264 -20.17 -16.25 -5.03
N LEU A 265 -18.96 -16.70 -5.36
CA LEU A 265 -18.71 -17.61 -6.49
C LEU A 265 -19.42 -18.95 -6.28
N ALA A 266 -19.33 -19.54 -5.09
CA ALA A 266 -20.00 -20.79 -4.75
C ALA A 266 -21.53 -20.68 -4.86
N ALA A 267 -22.12 -19.58 -4.38
CA ALA A 267 -23.55 -19.30 -4.50
C ALA A 267 -23.99 -19.09 -5.97
N ALA A 268 -23.06 -18.67 -6.83
CA ALA A 268 -23.24 -18.55 -8.28
C ALA A 268 -22.94 -19.86 -9.05
N GLY A 269 -22.59 -20.95 -8.36
CA GLY A 269 -22.21 -22.22 -8.98
C GLY A 269 -20.88 -22.17 -9.72
N ILE A 270 -19.98 -21.26 -9.34
CA ILE A 270 -18.66 -21.07 -9.93
C ILE A 270 -17.61 -21.51 -8.91
N ALA A 271 -16.64 -22.29 -9.37
CA ALA A 271 -15.49 -22.70 -8.56
C ALA A 271 -14.22 -22.63 -9.40
N PHE A 272 -13.11 -22.31 -8.72
CA PHE A 272 -11.77 -22.32 -9.31
C PHE A 272 -10.88 -23.20 -8.45
N ASP A 273 -10.19 -24.14 -9.08
CA ASP A 273 -9.24 -24.99 -8.40
C ASP A 273 -8.03 -24.15 -7.95
N GLY A 274 -7.63 -24.33 -6.69
CA GLY A 274 -6.62 -23.50 -6.03
C GLY A 274 -7.12 -22.16 -5.47
N TYR A 275 -8.43 -21.88 -5.48
CA TYR A 275 -9.00 -20.66 -4.86
C TYR A 275 -10.20 -21.00 -3.96
N GLY A 276 -9.97 -20.95 -2.65
CA GLY A 276 -10.96 -21.24 -1.60
C GLY A 276 -10.70 -20.40 -0.34
N GLU A 277 -11.40 -20.64 0.78
CA GLU A 277 -11.30 -19.77 1.96
C GLU A 277 -9.90 -19.73 2.60
N GLY A 278 -9.16 -20.84 2.57
CA GLY A 278 -7.81 -20.95 3.15
C GLY A 278 -6.68 -21.07 2.12
N GLN A 279 -7.00 -21.00 0.82
CA GLN A 279 -6.03 -21.18 -0.26
C GLN A 279 -6.28 -20.17 -1.37
N ALA A 280 -5.25 -19.39 -1.70
CA ALA A 280 -5.25 -18.50 -2.86
C ALA A 280 -4.00 -18.77 -3.69
N LEU A 281 -4.10 -19.70 -4.65
CA LEU A 281 -3.11 -19.77 -5.71
C LEU A 281 -3.19 -18.49 -6.55
N ARG A 282 -2.05 -18.02 -7.02
CA ARG A 282 -1.99 -16.80 -7.83
C ARG A 282 -2.60 -16.98 -9.22
N ARG A 283 -2.54 -18.20 -9.75
CA ARG A 283 -3.18 -18.61 -11.01
C ARG A 283 -4.09 -19.81 -10.75
N PRO A 284 -5.28 -19.59 -10.15
CA PRO A 284 -6.28 -20.64 -10.03
C PRO A 284 -6.68 -21.16 -11.41
N THR A 285 -7.16 -22.40 -11.46
CA THR A 285 -7.65 -22.97 -12.73
C THR A 285 -9.16 -23.03 -12.77
N SER A 286 -9.75 -22.68 -13.91
CA SER A 286 -11.19 -22.83 -14.14
C SER A 286 -11.45 -24.09 -14.98
N THR A 287 -12.53 -24.81 -14.66
CA THR A 287 -13.04 -25.89 -15.50
C THR A 287 -13.84 -25.37 -16.70
N ILE A 288 -14.16 -24.07 -16.73
CA ILE A 288 -14.88 -23.42 -17.83
C ILE A 288 -13.86 -23.10 -18.93
N GLU A 289 -14.05 -23.72 -20.10
CA GLU A 289 -13.17 -23.53 -21.24
C GLU A 289 -13.11 -22.06 -21.69
N GLY A 290 -11.89 -21.55 -21.85
CA GLY A 290 -11.62 -20.17 -22.25
C GLY A 290 -11.62 -19.17 -21.10
N VAL A 291 -11.71 -19.61 -19.83
CA VAL A 291 -11.60 -18.77 -18.64
C VAL A 291 -10.21 -18.86 -18.03
N GLU A 292 -9.58 -17.71 -17.84
CA GLU A 292 -8.32 -17.53 -17.13
C GLU A 292 -8.58 -16.76 -15.83
N VAL A 293 -8.08 -17.29 -14.72
CA VAL A 293 -8.28 -16.69 -13.38
C VAL A 293 -6.94 -16.22 -12.85
N LYS A 294 -6.94 -15.02 -12.26
CA LYS A 294 -5.77 -14.51 -11.55
C LYS A 294 -6.17 -13.96 -10.19
N THR A 295 -5.41 -14.31 -9.16
CA THR A 295 -5.55 -13.70 -7.84
C THR A 295 -4.64 -12.47 -7.76
N ILE A 296 -5.22 -11.30 -7.48
CA ILE A 296 -4.48 -10.04 -7.26
C ILE A 296 -5.11 -9.26 -6.11
N ARG A 297 -4.39 -8.25 -5.61
CA ARG A 297 -4.89 -7.35 -4.56
C ARG A 297 -6.15 -6.59 -5.02
N PRO A 298 -7.21 -6.49 -4.18
CA PRO A 298 -8.42 -5.73 -4.51
C PRO A 298 -8.17 -4.30 -5.01
N GLN A 299 -7.16 -3.64 -4.44
CA GLN A 299 -6.75 -2.27 -4.75
C GLN A 299 -6.29 -2.10 -6.20
N ASP A 300 -5.66 -3.13 -6.77
CA ASP A 300 -5.10 -3.08 -8.13
C ASP A 300 -6.16 -3.38 -9.20
N MET A 301 -7.29 -3.99 -8.82
CA MET A 301 -8.28 -4.51 -9.77
C MET A 301 -8.99 -3.44 -10.59
N PRO A 302 -9.49 -2.32 -10.03
CA PRO A 302 -10.15 -1.29 -10.82
C PRO A 302 -9.24 -0.72 -11.90
N ARG A 303 -7.98 -0.45 -11.56
CA ARG A 303 -6.97 0.01 -12.51
C ARG A 303 -6.67 -1.05 -13.56
N ALA A 304 -6.53 -2.31 -13.17
CA ALA A 304 -6.25 -3.39 -14.09
C ALA A 304 -7.38 -3.61 -15.12
N VAL A 305 -8.64 -3.50 -14.69
CA VAL A 305 -9.81 -3.51 -15.59
C VAL A 305 -9.81 -2.29 -16.50
N ALA A 306 -9.59 -1.09 -15.97
CA ALA A 306 -9.54 0.14 -16.75
C ALA A 306 -8.42 0.12 -17.83
N LEU A 307 -7.34 -0.63 -17.59
CA LEU A 307 -6.25 -0.85 -18.54
C LEU A 307 -6.51 -2.01 -19.51
N GLY A 308 -7.68 -2.64 -19.47
CA GLY A 308 -8.07 -3.77 -20.33
C GLY A 308 -7.38 -5.09 -20.01
N ARG A 309 -6.79 -5.23 -18.81
CA ARG A 309 -6.06 -6.46 -18.40
C ARG A 309 -7.02 -7.60 -18.03
N PHE A 310 -8.17 -7.27 -17.48
CA PHE A 310 -9.22 -8.21 -17.09
C PHE A 310 -10.56 -7.82 -17.72
N ASP A 311 -11.36 -8.83 -18.09
CA ASP A 311 -12.74 -8.63 -18.56
C ASP A 311 -13.73 -8.45 -17.40
N LEU A 312 -13.39 -9.03 -16.25
CA LEU A 312 -14.17 -9.02 -15.02
C LEU A 312 -13.21 -9.02 -13.83
N ALA A 313 -13.53 -8.29 -12.77
CA ALA A 313 -12.83 -8.43 -11.49
C ALA A 313 -13.82 -8.37 -10.33
N LEU A 314 -13.53 -9.08 -9.24
CA LEU A 314 -14.35 -9.09 -8.02
C LEU A 314 -13.61 -8.31 -6.92
N THR A 315 -14.09 -7.11 -6.60
CA THR A 315 -13.44 -6.19 -5.65
C THR A 315 -14.49 -5.44 -4.80
N GLY A 316 -14.06 -4.58 -3.89
CA GLY A 316 -14.95 -3.72 -3.10
C GLY A 316 -15.39 -2.47 -3.86
N ARG A 317 -16.63 -2.02 -3.62
CA ARG A 317 -17.15 -0.75 -4.20
C ARG A 317 -16.34 0.46 -3.78
N ASP A 318 -15.76 0.44 -2.59
CA ASP A 318 -14.81 1.41 -2.06
C ASP A 318 -13.56 1.54 -2.94
N TRP A 319 -12.99 0.43 -3.39
CA TRP A 319 -11.85 0.47 -4.32
C TRP A 319 -12.23 0.97 -5.71
N LEU A 320 -13.42 0.60 -6.20
CA LEU A 320 -13.95 1.18 -7.44
C LEU A 320 -14.14 2.70 -7.30
N ALA A 321 -14.73 3.15 -6.20
CA ALA A 321 -14.95 4.57 -5.92
C ALA A 321 -13.61 5.32 -5.82
N ALA A 322 -12.61 4.77 -5.14
CA ALA A 322 -11.28 5.36 -5.03
C ALA A 322 -10.58 5.51 -6.39
N GLN A 323 -10.71 4.51 -7.26
CA GLN A 323 -10.21 4.57 -8.63
C GLN A 323 -10.90 5.67 -9.44
N LEU A 324 -12.23 5.79 -9.33
CA LEU A 324 -13.00 6.79 -10.08
C LEU A 324 -12.83 8.21 -9.51
N ALA A 325 -12.61 8.36 -8.21
CA ALA A 325 -12.22 9.63 -7.60
C ALA A 325 -10.85 10.12 -8.13
N THR A 326 -9.89 9.20 -8.27
CA THR A 326 -8.56 9.51 -8.83
C THR A 326 -8.61 9.74 -10.34
N PHE A 327 -9.40 8.92 -11.06
CA PHE A 327 -9.49 8.92 -12.52
C PHE A 327 -10.97 8.87 -12.97
N PRO A 328 -11.68 10.02 -12.99
CA PRO A 328 -13.12 10.05 -13.29
C PRO A 328 -13.53 9.51 -14.65
N SER A 329 -12.60 9.49 -15.61
CA SER A 329 -12.81 8.97 -16.96
C SER A 329 -12.27 7.54 -17.17
N ALA A 330 -11.86 6.84 -16.11
CA ALA A 330 -11.37 5.47 -16.24
C ALA A 330 -12.49 4.56 -16.76
N PRO A 331 -12.24 3.72 -17.78
CA PRO A 331 -13.27 2.86 -18.37
C PRO A 331 -13.49 1.61 -17.51
N VAL A 332 -14.04 1.80 -16.32
CA VAL A 332 -14.39 0.74 -15.37
C VAL A 332 -15.71 1.11 -14.69
N VAL A 333 -16.62 0.15 -14.63
CA VAL A 333 -17.95 0.30 -14.02
C VAL A 333 -18.29 -0.92 -13.20
N GLU A 334 -19.19 -0.72 -12.23
CA GLU A 334 -19.87 -1.82 -11.57
C GLU A 334 -20.82 -2.52 -12.56
N LEU A 335 -20.74 -3.84 -12.61
CA LEU A 335 -21.60 -4.71 -13.40
C LEU A 335 -22.70 -5.36 -12.55
N CYS A 336 -22.37 -5.73 -11.31
CA CYS A 336 -23.35 -6.12 -10.30
C CYS A 336 -22.79 -6.02 -8.87
N ASP A 337 -23.71 -5.84 -7.93
CA ASP A 337 -23.47 -6.02 -6.50
C ASP A 337 -23.43 -7.52 -6.16
N LEU A 338 -22.49 -7.93 -5.31
CA LEU A 338 -22.48 -9.28 -4.74
C LEU A 338 -23.18 -9.34 -3.39
N VAL A 339 -23.54 -8.18 -2.81
CA VAL A 339 -24.30 -8.02 -1.57
C VAL A 339 -23.65 -8.70 -0.35
N ARG A 340 -22.33 -8.85 -0.41
CA ARG A 340 -21.52 -9.49 0.62
C ARG A 340 -20.44 -8.54 1.09
N SER A 341 -19.88 -8.82 2.27
CA SER A 341 -18.83 -8.01 2.89
C SER A 341 -19.28 -6.56 3.13
N LYS A 342 -20.46 -6.38 3.76
CA LYS A 342 -21.01 -5.05 4.06
C LYS A 342 -20.04 -4.30 4.98
N TYR A 343 -19.65 -3.11 4.55
CA TYR A 343 -18.58 -2.34 5.16
C TYR A 343 -18.91 -0.85 5.07
N ARG A 344 -18.63 -0.08 6.11
CA ARG A 344 -18.80 1.39 6.08
C ARG A 344 -17.46 2.07 5.95
N LEU A 345 -17.33 2.97 4.98
CA LEU A 345 -16.18 3.87 4.84
C LEU A 345 -16.60 5.27 5.32
N GLY A 346 -15.80 5.89 6.18
CA GLY A 346 -16.19 7.17 6.75
C GLY A 346 -15.07 7.92 7.46
N ALA A 347 -15.40 9.12 7.92
CA ALA A 347 -14.52 9.91 8.77
C ALA A 347 -14.56 9.40 10.20
N VAL A 348 -13.39 9.08 10.71
CA VAL A 348 -13.13 8.53 12.03
C VAL A 348 -12.34 9.55 12.84
N VAL A 349 -12.78 9.77 14.08
CA VAL A 349 -12.17 10.69 15.05
C VAL A 349 -11.99 9.99 16.39
N SER A 350 -11.24 10.60 17.30
CA SER A 350 -11.14 10.13 18.68
C SER A 350 -12.50 10.19 19.39
N GLU A 351 -12.83 9.16 20.17
CA GLU A 351 -14.00 9.16 21.07
C GLU A 351 -13.92 10.26 22.14
N ASP A 352 -12.71 10.72 22.47
CA ASP A 352 -12.49 11.78 23.46
C ASP A 352 -12.82 13.18 22.92
N LEU A 353 -13.10 13.31 21.62
CA LEU A 353 -13.51 14.57 21.01
C LEU A 353 -14.97 14.87 21.36
N PRO A 354 -15.28 15.98 22.07
CA PRO A 354 -16.61 16.23 22.65
C PRO A 354 -17.57 16.87 21.63
N VAL A 355 -17.81 16.18 20.51
CA VAL A 355 -18.64 16.64 19.37
C VAL A 355 -19.37 15.44 18.75
N GLU A 356 -20.53 15.65 18.13
CA GLU A 356 -21.31 14.57 17.52
C GLU A 356 -21.34 14.63 16.00
N THR A 357 -20.97 15.77 15.41
CA THR A 357 -20.96 15.98 13.95
C THR A 357 -19.61 16.47 13.44
N ILE A 358 -19.34 16.28 12.15
CA ILE A 358 -18.10 16.76 11.55
C ILE A 358 -18.04 18.30 11.57
N GLU A 359 -19.18 18.98 11.42
CA GLU A 359 -19.26 20.44 11.48
C GLU A 359 -18.87 20.98 12.86
N GLU A 360 -19.33 20.32 13.92
CA GLU A 360 -18.92 20.60 15.30
C GLU A 360 -17.42 20.30 15.51
N ALA A 361 -16.90 19.21 14.95
CA ALA A 361 -15.48 18.87 15.02
C ALA A 361 -14.60 19.95 14.36
N VAL A 362 -14.98 20.43 13.17
CA VAL A 362 -14.31 21.52 12.47
C VAL A 362 -14.30 22.80 13.32
N ALA A 363 -15.45 23.17 13.90
CA ALA A 363 -15.56 24.33 14.78
C ALA A 363 -14.69 24.16 16.04
N TYR A 364 -14.64 22.96 16.61
CA TYR A 364 -13.82 22.62 17.77
C TYR A 364 -12.32 22.79 17.48
N TRP A 365 -11.81 22.19 16.40
CA TRP A 365 -10.38 22.26 16.06
C TRP A 365 -9.91 23.68 15.70
N ARG A 366 -10.81 24.53 15.20
CA ARG A 366 -10.53 25.90 14.77
C ARG A 366 -10.93 26.98 15.75
N ARG A 367 -11.40 26.62 16.94
CA ARG A 367 -11.84 27.59 17.95
C ARG A 367 -10.79 28.67 18.24
N ASP A 368 -9.53 28.25 18.35
CA ASP A 368 -8.43 29.13 18.75
C ASP A 368 -7.58 29.61 17.55
N ASP A 369 -7.64 28.90 16.41
CA ASP A 369 -7.01 29.28 15.13
C ASP A 369 -7.95 28.94 13.95
N PRO A 370 -8.69 29.93 13.43
CA PRO A 370 -9.58 29.74 12.29
C PRO A 370 -8.89 29.30 10.99
N GLN A 371 -7.57 29.46 10.87
CA GLN A 371 -6.80 29.09 9.70
C GLN A 371 -6.05 27.76 9.87
N ARG A 372 -6.22 27.08 11.02
CA ARG A 372 -5.61 25.78 11.26
C ARG A 372 -5.99 24.80 10.15
N PRO A 373 -5.00 24.18 9.46
CA PRO A 373 -5.28 23.12 8.52
C PRO A 373 -5.75 21.87 9.26
N ILE A 374 -6.84 21.27 8.79
CA ILE A 374 -7.32 19.97 9.27
C ILE A 374 -6.57 18.88 8.52
N ARG A 375 -5.95 17.95 9.24
CA ARG A 375 -5.18 16.85 8.66
C ARG A 375 -6.07 15.62 8.56
N LEU A 376 -6.16 15.06 7.36
CA LEU A 376 -6.83 13.81 7.06
C LEU A 376 -5.77 12.78 6.70
N VAL A 377 -5.82 11.60 7.31
CA VAL A 377 -5.02 10.44 6.90
C VAL A 377 -5.90 9.40 6.24
N SER A 378 -5.42 8.75 5.19
CA SER A 378 -6.19 7.68 4.54
C SER A 378 -5.37 6.84 3.57
N GLU A 379 -5.73 5.57 3.47
CA GLU A 379 -5.38 4.70 2.32
C GLU A 379 -6.16 5.08 1.05
N TYR A 380 -7.30 5.79 1.21
CA TYR A 380 -8.18 6.26 0.15
C TYR A 380 -7.99 7.76 -0.11
N ALA A 381 -6.76 8.17 -0.41
CA ALA A 381 -6.38 9.59 -0.49
C ALA A 381 -7.31 10.45 -1.38
N ALA A 382 -7.74 9.93 -2.52
CA ALA A 382 -8.67 10.64 -3.40
C ALA A 382 -10.07 10.81 -2.78
N LEU A 383 -10.60 9.77 -2.12
CA LEU A 383 -11.88 9.85 -1.42
C LEU A 383 -11.80 10.77 -0.19
N ALA A 384 -10.66 10.79 0.51
CA ALA A 384 -10.44 11.71 1.61
C ALA A 384 -10.41 13.17 1.14
N ASP A 385 -9.81 13.43 -0.03
CA ASP A 385 -9.80 14.75 -0.66
C ASP A 385 -11.21 15.16 -1.11
N ASP A 386 -11.95 14.27 -1.77
CA ASP A 386 -13.35 14.50 -2.15
C ASP A 386 -14.22 14.80 -0.93
N TYR A 387 -14.14 13.98 0.11
CA TYR A 387 -14.86 14.19 1.37
C TYR A 387 -14.54 15.55 2.00
N ALA A 388 -13.25 15.93 2.04
CA ALA A 388 -12.84 17.20 2.62
C ALA A 388 -13.40 18.40 1.84
N ARG A 389 -13.50 18.27 0.52
CA ARG A 389 -14.09 19.29 -0.38
C ARG A 389 -15.60 19.36 -0.21
N ASP A 390 -16.28 18.21 -0.19
CA ASP A 390 -17.74 18.09 -0.11
C ASP A 390 -18.28 18.57 1.24
N ARG A 391 -17.59 18.24 2.35
CA ARG A 391 -17.93 18.74 3.70
C ARG A 391 -17.34 20.10 4.02
N HIS A 392 -16.74 20.76 3.04
CA HIS A 392 -16.20 22.12 3.16
C HIS A 392 -15.32 22.31 4.39
N LEU A 393 -14.38 21.38 4.62
CA LEU A 393 -13.50 21.42 5.79
C LEU A 393 -12.56 22.64 5.81
N GLY A 394 -12.54 23.47 4.77
CA GLY A 394 -11.74 24.70 4.66
C GLY A 394 -10.28 24.40 4.30
N ARG A 395 -9.31 24.95 5.03
CA ARG A 395 -7.90 24.55 4.87
C ARG A 395 -7.71 23.12 5.40
N TYR A 396 -7.27 22.21 4.54
CA TYR A 396 -6.97 20.84 4.94
C TYR A 396 -5.70 20.31 4.28
N ARG A 397 -5.21 19.17 4.75
CA ARG A 397 -4.12 18.40 4.15
C ARG A 397 -4.48 16.91 4.21
N VAL A 398 -4.47 16.25 3.06
CA VAL A 398 -4.55 14.79 2.99
C VAL A 398 -3.14 14.21 3.07
N ILE A 399 -2.96 13.22 3.94
CA ILE A 399 -1.71 12.49 4.16
C ILE A 399 -2.00 11.03 3.75
N PRO A 400 -1.51 10.59 2.58
CA PRO A 400 -1.66 9.20 2.18
C PRO A 400 -0.84 8.31 3.12
N ILE A 401 -1.39 7.14 3.46
CA ILE A 401 -0.74 6.14 4.30
C ILE A 401 -0.87 4.76 3.66
N SER A 402 -0.01 3.81 4.03
CA SER A 402 -0.03 2.41 3.54
C SER A 402 -0.51 1.42 4.62
N GLY A 403 -1.42 1.89 5.47
CA GLY A 403 -2.08 1.14 6.55
C GLY A 403 -1.58 1.45 7.96
N ALA A 404 -2.08 0.69 8.95
CA ALA A 404 -1.92 0.99 10.39
C ALA A 404 -2.50 2.37 10.77
N SER A 405 -3.70 2.61 10.27
CA SER A 405 -4.31 3.94 10.17
C SER A 405 -4.81 4.49 11.51
N GLU A 406 -5.16 3.61 12.45
CA GLU A 406 -5.74 3.99 13.74
C GLU A 406 -4.75 4.75 14.63
N GLY A 407 -3.45 4.51 14.47
CA GLY A 407 -2.40 5.13 15.28
C GLY A 407 -2.20 6.63 15.02
N PHE A 408 -2.77 7.17 13.94
CA PHE A 408 -2.57 8.56 13.54
C PHE A 408 -3.49 9.54 14.27
N VAL A 409 -4.69 9.12 14.68
CA VAL A 409 -5.70 10.00 15.30
C VAL A 409 -5.66 9.87 16.82
N PRO A 410 -5.74 10.98 17.59
CA PRO A 410 -5.89 12.38 17.14
C PRO A 410 -4.58 13.19 16.95
N GLU A 411 -3.41 12.66 17.30
CA GLU A 411 -2.20 13.47 17.44
C GLU A 411 -1.56 13.84 16.08
N ASP A 412 -1.46 12.89 15.16
CA ASP A 412 -0.83 13.08 13.84
C ASP A 412 -1.83 13.54 12.78
N ALA A 413 -3.12 13.28 12.99
CA ALA A 413 -4.22 13.74 12.17
C ALA A 413 -5.50 13.96 12.98
N GLU A 414 -6.31 14.92 12.54
CA GLU A 414 -7.63 15.18 13.13
C GLU A 414 -8.66 14.13 12.70
N ILE A 415 -8.57 13.67 11.45
CA ILE A 415 -9.51 12.74 10.84
C ILE A 415 -8.74 11.58 10.21
N LEU A 416 -9.23 10.37 10.43
CA LEU A 416 -8.88 9.19 9.67
C LEU A 416 -10.03 8.85 8.72
N ILE A 417 -9.77 8.74 7.42
CA ILE A 417 -10.73 8.14 6.49
C ILE A 417 -10.39 6.67 6.37
N GLU A 418 -11.18 5.85 7.04
CA GLU A 418 -11.02 4.41 7.18
C GLU A 418 -12.40 3.78 7.15
N GLY A 419 -12.45 2.50 6.84
CA GLY A 419 -13.71 1.81 7.01
C GLY A 419 -13.63 0.57 7.86
N THR A 420 -14.82 0.08 8.17
CA THR A 420 -14.99 -0.96 9.15
C THR A 420 -16.23 -1.80 8.86
N GLU A 421 -16.10 -3.11 9.07
CA GLU A 421 -17.21 -4.06 9.00
C GLU A 421 -17.99 -4.04 10.33
N THR A 422 -17.34 -4.38 11.45
CA THR A 422 -18.00 -4.47 12.78
C THR A 422 -17.79 -3.24 13.66
N GLY A 423 -16.78 -2.41 13.37
CA GLY A 423 -16.34 -1.30 14.22
C GLY A 423 -15.41 -1.69 15.37
N ASP A 424 -15.09 -2.99 15.53
CA ASP A 424 -14.34 -3.47 16.71
C ASP A 424 -12.92 -2.92 16.75
N THR A 425 -12.26 -2.79 15.59
CA THR A 425 -10.91 -2.23 15.51
C THR A 425 -10.88 -0.76 15.91
N LEU A 426 -11.90 0.02 15.53
CA LEU A 426 -12.00 1.43 15.90
C LEU A 426 -12.21 1.58 17.41
N ARG A 427 -13.16 0.83 17.99
CA ARG A 427 -13.44 0.84 19.43
C ARG A 427 -12.23 0.42 20.26
N ALA A 428 -11.50 -0.61 19.81
CA ALA A 428 -10.28 -1.06 20.47
C ALA A 428 -9.20 0.04 20.56
N ASN A 429 -9.26 1.03 19.65
CA ASN A 429 -8.36 2.18 19.61
C ASN A 429 -9.00 3.49 20.10
N ARG A 430 -10.18 3.44 20.76
CA ARG A 430 -10.93 4.62 21.23
C ARG A 430 -11.27 5.59 20.10
N LEU A 431 -11.62 5.04 18.94
CA LEU A 431 -12.01 5.79 17.76
C LEU A 431 -13.48 5.53 17.42
N ARG A 432 -14.15 6.55 16.88
CA ARG A 432 -15.52 6.46 16.38
C ARG A 432 -15.65 7.09 15.00
N MET A 433 -16.48 6.48 14.16
CA MET A 433 -16.90 7.07 12.90
C MET A 433 -17.94 8.15 13.18
N ILE A 434 -17.61 9.41 12.85
CA ILE A 434 -18.48 10.57 13.05
C ILE A 434 -19.31 10.89 11.80
N ASP A 435 -18.86 10.40 10.64
CA ASP A 435 -19.52 10.68 9.38
C ASP A 435 -19.30 9.56 8.37
N VAL A 436 -20.37 9.05 7.76
CA VAL A 436 -20.31 7.95 6.79
C VAL A 436 -20.20 8.56 5.40
N ILE A 437 -19.16 8.16 4.66
CA ILE A 437 -18.95 8.58 3.26
C ILE A 437 -19.71 7.64 2.33
N MET A 438 -19.58 6.34 2.54
CA MET A 438 -20.29 5.33 1.74
C MET A 438 -20.47 4.01 2.49
N GLU A 439 -21.51 3.30 2.10
CA GLU A 439 -21.68 1.86 2.34
C GLU A 439 -21.03 1.11 1.16
N SER A 440 -20.18 0.14 1.46
CA SER A 440 -19.48 -0.71 0.49
C SER A 440 -19.91 -2.16 0.64
N THR A 441 -19.89 -2.85 -0.49
CA THR A 441 -20.04 -4.30 -0.63
C THR A 441 -19.01 -4.78 -1.65
N ASN A 442 -18.77 -6.09 -1.69
CA ASN A 442 -18.08 -6.67 -2.83
C ASN A 442 -18.98 -6.55 -4.08
N CYS A 443 -18.36 -6.25 -5.22
CA CYS A 443 -19.02 -6.07 -6.50
C CYS A 443 -18.19 -6.73 -7.62
N ALA A 444 -18.87 -7.03 -8.73
CA ALA A 444 -18.21 -7.38 -9.97
C ALA A 444 -18.05 -6.12 -10.83
N ILE A 445 -16.82 -5.86 -11.29
CA ILE A 445 -16.49 -4.70 -12.13
C ILE A 445 -15.98 -5.13 -13.50
N GLY A 446 -16.17 -4.30 -14.51
CA GLY A 446 -15.66 -4.53 -15.86
C GLY A 446 -15.62 -3.25 -16.69
N ALA A 447 -15.11 -3.35 -17.92
CA ALA A 447 -15.17 -2.24 -18.85
C ALA A 447 -16.64 -1.94 -19.24
N PRO A 448 -17.02 -0.65 -19.43
CA PRO A 448 -18.35 -0.28 -19.92
C PRO A 448 -18.67 -0.97 -21.25
N GLU A 449 -17.70 -1.00 -22.15
CA GLU A 449 -17.84 -1.68 -23.43
C GLU A 449 -17.73 -3.20 -23.23
N ARG A 450 -18.69 -3.92 -23.81
CA ARG A 450 -18.72 -5.38 -23.79
C ARG A 450 -17.60 -5.95 -24.67
N PRO A 451 -16.76 -6.87 -24.15
CA PRO A 451 -15.78 -7.56 -24.99
C PRO A 451 -16.46 -8.29 -26.17
N PRO A 452 -15.84 -8.32 -27.35
CA PRO A 452 -16.42 -9.00 -28.50
C PRO A 452 -16.40 -10.53 -28.33
N GLY A 453 -17.28 -11.22 -29.08
CA GLY A 453 -17.27 -12.68 -29.19
C GLY A 453 -17.48 -13.43 -27.88
N ARG A 454 -16.78 -14.57 -27.73
CA ARG A 454 -16.91 -15.50 -26.59
C ARG A 454 -16.62 -14.84 -25.25
N ARG A 455 -15.67 -13.91 -25.19
CA ARG A 455 -15.32 -13.15 -23.97
C ARG A 455 -16.51 -12.38 -23.41
N GLY A 456 -17.25 -11.69 -24.28
CA GLY A 456 -18.45 -10.98 -23.87
C GLY A 456 -19.54 -11.93 -23.38
N THR A 457 -19.71 -13.09 -24.04
CA THR A 457 -20.70 -14.08 -23.62
C THR A 457 -20.38 -14.64 -22.23
N LEU A 458 -19.12 -15.00 -21.98
CA LEU A 458 -18.66 -15.44 -20.67
C LEU A 458 -18.82 -14.33 -19.61
N ARG A 459 -18.52 -13.08 -19.95
CA ARG A 459 -18.74 -11.95 -19.04
C ARG A 459 -20.21 -11.86 -18.62
N ASP A 460 -21.12 -11.89 -19.57
CA ASP A 460 -22.55 -11.76 -19.30
C ASP A 460 -23.06 -12.93 -18.46
N GLU A 461 -22.65 -14.17 -18.76
CA GLU A 461 -23.00 -15.38 -18.02
C GLU A 461 -22.51 -15.31 -16.56
N PHE A 462 -21.26 -14.90 -16.34
CA PHE A 462 -20.71 -14.73 -14.99
C PHE A 462 -21.48 -13.66 -14.21
N VAL A 463 -21.71 -12.50 -14.83
CA VAL A 463 -22.43 -11.38 -14.19
C VAL A 463 -23.87 -11.77 -13.85
N GLU A 464 -24.56 -12.49 -14.73
CA GLU A 464 -25.93 -12.97 -14.49
C GLU A 464 -25.98 -13.95 -13.31
N ARG A 465 -25.07 -14.93 -13.26
CA ARG A 465 -24.98 -15.89 -12.15
C ARG A 465 -24.66 -15.21 -10.83
N LEU A 466 -23.70 -14.28 -10.83
CA LEU A 466 -23.32 -13.51 -9.64
C LEU A 466 -24.47 -12.63 -9.15
N ARG A 467 -25.18 -11.95 -10.07
CA ARG A 467 -26.34 -11.12 -9.73
C ARG A 467 -27.48 -11.96 -9.16
N ALA A 468 -27.76 -13.13 -9.75
CA ALA A 468 -28.77 -14.05 -9.26
C ALA A 468 -28.42 -14.63 -7.88
N ALA A 469 -27.13 -14.82 -7.60
CA ALA A 469 -26.64 -15.23 -6.28
C ALA A 469 -26.84 -14.12 -5.25
N GLY A 470 -26.41 -12.89 -5.54
CA GLY A 470 -26.58 -11.73 -4.65
C GLY A 470 -28.06 -11.47 -4.30
N ALA A 471 -28.95 -11.56 -5.29
CA ALA A 471 -30.39 -11.38 -5.06
C ALA A 471 -31.01 -12.44 -4.12
N ARG A 472 -30.42 -13.63 -4.00
CA ARG A 472 -30.84 -14.66 -3.02
C ARG A 472 -30.31 -14.40 -1.62
N ASP A 473 -29.18 -13.70 -1.50
CA ASP A 473 -28.58 -13.36 -0.21
C ASP A 473 -29.24 -12.10 0.43
N ASP A 474 -29.89 -11.27 -0.39
CA ASP A 474 -30.65 -10.08 0.04
C ASP A 474 -32.10 -10.37 0.49
N ALA A 475 -32.65 -11.53 0.09
CA ALA A 475 -34.01 -11.96 0.39
C ALA A 475 -34.08 -12.79 1.67
#